data_AF-A0A932ASP8-F1
#
_entry.id   AF-A0A932ASP8-F1
#
_cell.length_a   1.000
_cell.length_b   1.000
_cell.length_c   1.000
_cell.angle_alpha   90.00
_cell.angle_beta   90.00
_cell.angle_gamma   90.00
#
_symmetry.space_group_name_H-M   'P 1'
#
loop_
_entity.id
_entity.type
_entity.pdbx_description
1 polymer ?
#
loop_
_entity_poly.entity_id
_entity_poly.type
_entity_poly.pdbx_seq_one_letter_code
_entity_poly.pdbx_strand_id
1 'polypeptide(L)'
;MRRLQCALLVTVAAIGFASVASAADMPVKAPVLKAPAGYTAIDWSGFYFGGHVGYGMSEMRGTYDEVGDHGGLDIPVRGLLGGAQAGYNWQFGRSVYGVEIDGTWADLTGSRVDRDGDTQRFRTSFLGSARVRAGLAIENMLLYSTFGLGYSRAKFTVTGSDTPSPAEQSLNRWGYVTGFGAEWAIAPHWSVRGEYLYYGFNHRVDTPTLTNDSDARDYVKHDGTHVARIAVNYRFNPSGPVANTSAPVANWAGLYLGAHAGYGRSNMLGDYDEIGDHGSFDFDPRGFVGGGQIGYNWQSGAWVYGIEADGTWSGMKNSRIDGDLDSQELRTTTMASLRARVGVAADNKLLYLTGGLGYVGSKLNVVEGGVPATQSINSWGPVVGAGTEWRFGSNWSARIEGLTYLVDKRVNMPTLTVDSDANDFLRQRTVSVVRIGLNYHFNPTAGVARY
;
A
#
# COMPACT_ATOMS: atom_id res chain seq x y z
N MET A 1 26.54 -8.19 21.57
CA MET A 1 25.78 -9.33 20.99
C MET A 1 24.34 -9.33 21.54
N ARG A 2 23.41 -8.68 20.84
CA ARG A 2 21.95 -8.88 20.99
C ARG A 2 21.32 -8.57 19.62
N ARG A 3 21.28 -9.56 18.74
CA ARG A 3 20.46 -9.57 17.53
C ARG A 3 19.27 -10.45 17.85
N LEU A 4 18.07 -9.93 17.98
CA LEU A 4 16.84 -10.73 17.98
C LEU A 4 15.66 -9.84 17.55
N GLN A 5 14.99 -10.33 16.49
CA GLN A 5 13.55 -10.26 16.24
C GLN A 5 12.96 -9.01 15.59
N CYS A 6 13.01 -9.00 14.26
CA CYS A 6 11.83 -8.68 13.44
C CYS A 6 11.73 -9.76 12.35
N ALA A 7 11.22 -10.92 12.75
CA ALA A 7 10.88 -11.99 11.82
C ALA A 7 9.57 -11.61 11.10
N LEU A 8 9.72 -11.45 9.79
CA LEU A 8 8.71 -11.15 8.79
C LEU A 8 7.64 -12.27 8.76
N LEU A 9 6.39 -11.97 9.14
CA LEU A 9 5.24 -12.81 8.77
C LEU A 9 4.76 -12.38 7.38
N VAL A 10 5.48 -12.82 6.34
CA VAL A 10 4.91 -12.97 5.00
C VAL A 10 4.84 -14.47 4.75
N THR A 11 3.74 -15.07 5.20
CA THR A 11 3.40 -16.44 4.82
C THR A 11 2.93 -16.40 3.36
N VAL A 12 3.87 -16.47 2.41
CA VAL A 12 3.52 -16.85 1.03
C VAL A 12 3.16 -18.33 1.09
N ALA A 13 1.88 -18.66 1.06
CA ALA A 13 1.43 -20.02 0.81
C ALA A 13 1.83 -20.39 -0.62
N ALA A 14 3.02 -20.99 -0.77
CA ALA A 14 3.41 -21.67 -2.00
C ALA A 14 2.54 -22.94 -2.11
N ILE A 15 1.43 -22.83 -2.84
CA ILE A 15 0.69 -24.02 -3.28
C ILE A 15 1.57 -24.68 -4.34
N GLY A 16 2.34 -25.69 -3.92
CA GLY A 16 3.05 -26.59 -4.81
C GLY A 16 2.02 -27.41 -5.59
N PHE A 17 1.88 -27.14 -6.89
CA PHE A 17 1.16 -28.03 -7.78
C PHE A 17 2.03 -29.26 -8.03
N ALA A 18 1.74 -30.36 -7.33
CA ALA A 18 2.17 -31.68 -7.78
C ALA A 18 1.42 -31.99 -9.09
N SER A 19 2.17 -32.08 -10.19
CA SER A 19 1.67 -32.54 -11.48
C SER A 19 1.24 -34.00 -11.35
N VAL A 20 -0.08 -34.26 -11.35
CA VAL A 20 -0.59 -35.62 -11.56
C VAL A 20 -0.61 -35.84 -13.07
N ALA A 21 0.25 -36.73 -13.55
CA ALA A 21 0.17 -37.24 -14.91
C ALA A 21 -1.19 -37.96 -15.07
N SER A 22 -2.04 -37.47 -15.97
CA SER A 22 -3.26 -38.16 -16.36
C SER A 22 -2.97 -38.94 -17.64
N ALA A 23 -2.98 -40.27 -17.53
CA ALA A 23 -2.91 -41.17 -18.67
C ALA A 23 -4.17 -40.97 -19.54
N ALA A 24 -3.96 -40.85 -20.85
CA ALA A 24 -5.04 -40.77 -21.82
C ALA A 24 -5.58 -42.19 -22.08
N ASP A 25 -6.75 -42.50 -21.55
CA ASP A 25 -7.55 -43.64 -21.98
C ASP A 25 -8.79 -43.19 -22.78
N MET A 26 -9.13 -44.03 -23.75
CA MET A 26 -10.09 -43.86 -24.86
C MET A 26 -11.44 -43.18 -24.50
N PRO A 27 -12.03 -42.37 -25.41
CA PRO A 27 -13.32 -41.74 -25.17
C PRO A 27 -14.46 -42.77 -25.33
N VAL A 28 -14.97 -43.28 -24.20
CA VAL A 28 -16.32 -43.82 -24.13
C VAL A 28 -17.29 -42.63 -24.21
N LYS A 29 -18.21 -42.67 -25.17
CA LYS A 29 -19.25 -41.65 -25.38
C LYS A 29 -20.15 -41.60 -24.14
N ALA A 30 -19.85 -40.70 -23.21
CA ALA A 30 -20.61 -40.51 -21.99
C ALA A 30 -22.05 -40.09 -22.31
N PRO A 31 -23.05 -40.55 -21.52
CA PRO A 31 -24.41 -40.05 -21.62
C PRO A 31 -24.40 -38.53 -21.46
N VAL A 32 -25.29 -37.83 -22.18
CA VAL A 32 -25.50 -36.38 -22.01
C VAL A 32 -25.99 -36.14 -20.59
N LEU A 33 -25.04 -35.93 -19.66
CA LEU A 33 -25.32 -35.32 -18.38
C LEU A 33 -25.82 -33.91 -18.71
N LYS A 34 -27.12 -33.70 -18.49
CA LYS A 34 -27.69 -32.35 -18.38
C LYS A 34 -26.73 -31.56 -17.50
N ALA A 35 -26.16 -30.48 -18.03
CA ALA A 35 -25.26 -29.62 -17.27
C ALA A 35 -25.88 -29.37 -15.89
N PRO A 36 -25.11 -29.49 -14.78
CA PRO A 36 -25.61 -29.13 -13.46
C PRO A 36 -26.32 -27.78 -13.55
N ALA A 37 -27.52 -27.69 -12.97
CA ALA A 37 -28.31 -26.46 -12.96
C ALA A 37 -27.38 -25.29 -12.65
N GLY A 38 -27.34 -24.30 -13.55
CA GLY A 38 -26.38 -23.21 -13.50
C GLY A 38 -26.31 -22.61 -12.11
N TYR A 39 -25.10 -22.48 -11.56
CA TYR A 39 -24.89 -21.77 -10.32
C TYR A 39 -25.53 -20.38 -10.44
N THR A 40 -26.46 -20.11 -9.55
CA THR A 40 -27.19 -18.86 -9.48
C THR A 40 -26.23 -17.77 -9.01
N ALA A 41 -25.67 -17.02 -9.95
CA ALA A 41 -24.74 -15.94 -9.63
C ALA A 41 -25.45 -14.90 -8.76
N ILE A 42 -24.79 -14.53 -7.67
CA ILE A 42 -25.29 -13.54 -6.74
C ILE A 42 -25.10 -12.15 -7.35
N ASP A 43 -26.17 -11.37 -7.38
CA ASP A 43 -26.08 -9.95 -7.70
C ASP A 43 -25.55 -9.19 -6.48
N TRP A 44 -24.47 -8.46 -6.68
CA TRP A 44 -23.83 -7.60 -5.70
C TRP A 44 -24.39 -6.19 -5.71
N SER A 45 -25.29 -5.85 -6.65
CA SER A 45 -25.93 -4.54 -6.73
C SER A 45 -26.76 -4.23 -5.49
N GLY A 46 -26.81 -2.95 -5.15
CA GLY A 46 -27.66 -2.43 -4.10
C GLY A 46 -26.88 -1.88 -2.90
N PHE A 47 -27.67 -1.39 -1.95
CA PHE A 47 -27.17 -0.85 -0.70
C PHE A 47 -26.74 -1.99 0.23
N TYR A 48 -25.66 -1.79 0.99
CA TYR A 48 -25.26 -2.68 2.05
C TYR A 48 -24.78 -1.89 3.26
N PHE A 49 -24.90 -2.51 4.43
CA PHE A 49 -24.32 -2.02 5.67
C PHE A 49 -23.72 -3.18 6.45
N GLY A 50 -22.74 -2.90 7.29
CA GLY A 50 -22.09 -3.94 8.05
C GLY A 50 -21.23 -3.42 9.17
N GLY A 51 -20.77 -4.37 9.98
CA GLY A 51 -19.77 -4.13 11.02
C GLY A 51 -18.46 -4.80 10.65
N HIS A 52 -17.36 -4.28 11.18
CA HIS A 52 -16.03 -4.89 11.05
C HIS A 52 -15.29 -4.89 12.37
N VAL A 53 -14.35 -5.84 12.47
CA VAL A 53 -13.32 -5.89 13.51
C VAL A 53 -11.99 -6.17 12.84
N GLY A 54 -10.90 -5.72 13.44
CA GLY A 54 -9.59 -5.90 12.84
C GLY A 54 -8.44 -5.52 13.74
N TYR A 55 -7.28 -5.48 13.12
CA TYR A 55 -6.01 -5.13 13.73
C TYR A 55 -5.34 -4.07 12.89
N GLY A 56 -4.84 -3.02 13.54
CA GLY A 56 -4.06 -1.98 12.90
C GLY A 56 -2.62 -1.96 13.41
N MET A 57 -1.73 -1.47 12.56
CA MET A 57 -0.33 -1.22 12.91
C MET A 57 0.17 0.04 12.21
N SER A 58 0.96 0.84 12.90
CA SER A 58 1.62 2.03 12.40
C SER A 58 2.92 2.25 13.16
N GLU A 59 3.77 3.11 12.61
CA GLU A 59 4.97 3.60 13.28
C GLU A 59 4.83 5.11 13.41
N MET A 60 4.97 5.60 14.64
CA MET A 60 5.07 7.02 14.92
C MET A 60 6.55 7.38 15.00
N ARG A 61 6.88 8.55 14.45
CA ARG A 61 8.24 9.08 14.43
C ARG A 61 8.33 10.45 15.08
N GLY A 62 9.48 10.79 15.64
CA GLY A 62 9.75 12.13 16.12
C GLY A 62 11.20 12.35 16.55
N THR A 63 11.50 13.58 16.94
CA THR A 63 12.72 13.98 17.64
C THR A 63 12.34 14.61 18.97
N TYR A 64 13.20 14.38 19.95
CA TYR A 64 13.23 15.08 21.24
C TYR A 64 14.69 15.45 21.52
N ASP A 65 14.92 16.71 21.90
CA ASP A 65 16.17 17.18 22.49
C ASP A 65 16.04 17.16 24.02
N GLU A 66 16.62 16.14 24.67
CA GLU A 66 17.01 16.27 26.09
C GLU A 66 18.43 16.84 26.07
N VAL A 67 18.73 17.89 26.85
CA VAL A 67 20.03 18.55 26.90
C VAL A 67 21.19 17.52 26.97
N GLY A 68 21.80 17.22 25.81
CA GLY A 68 22.92 16.28 25.65
C GLY A 68 22.62 14.86 25.16
N ASP A 69 21.38 14.52 24.76
CA ASP A 69 21.03 13.24 24.10
C ASP A 69 19.93 13.49 23.05
N HIS A 70 20.28 13.27 21.77
CA HIS A 70 19.35 13.47 20.67
C HIS A 70 18.98 12.11 20.09
N GLY A 71 17.79 11.63 20.44
CA GLY A 71 17.33 10.30 20.09
C GLY A 71 16.17 10.33 19.11
N GLY A 72 16.33 9.70 17.94
CA GLY A 72 15.20 9.36 17.09
C GLY A 72 14.13 8.56 17.86
N LEU A 73 12.89 9.03 17.82
CA LEU A 73 11.74 8.39 18.44
C LEU A 73 11.03 7.51 17.42
N ASP A 74 11.20 6.18 17.49
CA ASP A 74 10.36 5.22 16.78
C ASP A 74 9.43 4.52 17.80
N ILE A 75 8.12 4.82 17.74
CA ILE A 75 7.11 4.14 18.57
C ILE A 75 6.30 3.19 17.68
N PRO A 76 6.42 1.86 17.86
CA PRO A 76 5.52 0.91 17.20
C PRO A 76 4.13 0.99 17.83
N VAL A 77 3.13 1.26 17.01
CA VAL A 77 1.74 1.46 17.42
C VAL A 77 0.92 0.32 16.84
N ARG A 78 0.13 -0.35 17.68
CA ARG A 78 -0.69 -1.48 17.25
C ARG A 78 -1.90 -1.64 18.14
N GLY A 79 -2.93 -2.31 17.64
CA GLY A 79 -4.13 -2.50 18.43
C GLY A 79 -5.32 -3.01 17.67
N LEU A 80 -6.35 -3.34 18.43
CA LEU A 80 -7.63 -3.75 17.90
C LEU A 80 -8.44 -2.53 17.45
N LEU A 81 -9.28 -2.77 16.46
CA LEU A 81 -10.19 -1.78 15.92
C LEU A 81 -11.53 -2.41 15.58
N GLY A 82 -12.58 -1.61 15.59
CA GLY A 82 -13.93 -2.02 15.26
C GLY A 82 -14.76 -0.86 14.77
N GLY A 83 -15.73 -1.14 13.91
CA GLY A 83 -16.50 -0.07 13.30
C GLY A 83 -17.63 -0.55 12.42
N ALA A 84 -18.18 0.39 11.67
CA ALA A 84 -19.27 0.16 10.75
C ALA A 84 -18.96 0.75 9.38
N GLN A 85 -19.53 0.13 8.37
CA GLN A 85 -19.44 0.57 6.98
C GLN A 85 -20.81 0.53 6.33
N ALA A 86 -21.00 1.41 5.35
CA ALA A 86 -22.16 1.39 4.46
C ALA A 86 -21.71 1.75 3.05
N GLY A 87 -22.37 1.16 2.06
CA GLY A 87 -22.01 1.39 0.67
C GLY A 87 -23.12 1.04 -0.28
N TYR A 88 -22.89 1.37 -1.54
CA TYR A 88 -23.77 1.03 -2.64
C TYR A 88 -22.94 0.47 -3.79
N ASN A 89 -23.36 -0.67 -4.32
CA ASN A 89 -22.73 -1.33 -5.46
C ASN A 89 -23.65 -1.28 -6.69
N TRP A 90 -23.03 -1.17 -7.85
CA TRP A 90 -23.64 -1.37 -9.16
C TRP A 90 -22.90 -2.52 -9.85
N GLN A 91 -23.62 -3.57 -10.21
CA GLN A 91 -23.08 -4.69 -10.96
C GLN A 91 -23.49 -4.63 -12.44
N PHE A 92 -22.51 -4.80 -13.33
CA PHE A 92 -22.69 -4.92 -14.77
C PHE A 92 -21.99 -6.20 -15.24
N GLY A 93 -22.77 -7.25 -15.50
CA GLY A 93 -22.22 -8.59 -15.74
C GLY A 93 -21.44 -9.07 -14.52
N ARG A 94 -20.15 -9.40 -14.71
CA ARG A 94 -19.26 -9.77 -13.60
C ARG A 94 -18.55 -8.56 -12.96
N SER A 95 -18.75 -7.35 -13.48
CA SER A 95 -18.06 -6.16 -12.95
C SER A 95 -18.87 -5.53 -11.85
N VAL A 96 -18.25 -5.17 -10.74
CA VAL A 96 -18.89 -4.44 -9.64
C VAL A 96 -18.14 -3.14 -9.40
N TYR A 97 -18.88 -2.04 -9.36
CA TYR A 97 -18.39 -0.73 -8.96
C TYR A 97 -19.19 -0.26 -7.77
N GLY A 98 -18.59 0.51 -6.88
CA GLY A 98 -19.32 0.99 -5.71
C GLY A 98 -18.67 2.17 -5.03
N VAL A 99 -19.41 2.73 -4.09
CA VAL A 99 -18.94 3.71 -3.13
C VAL A 99 -19.15 3.17 -1.73
N GLU A 100 -18.20 3.42 -0.84
CA GLU A 100 -18.25 3.01 0.55
C GLU A 100 -17.81 4.14 1.46
N ILE A 101 -18.51 4.30 2.57
CA ILE A 101 -18.07 5.11 3.71
C ILE A 101 -17.93 4.21 4.92
N ASP A 102 -16.93 4.48 5.76
CA ASP A 102 -16.76 3.76 7.01
C ASP A 102 -16.16 4.63 8.12
N GLY A 103 -16.54 4.27 9.35
CA GLY A 103 -15.99 4.82 10.58
C GLY A 103 -15.49 3.68 11.46
N THR A 104 -14.26 3.82 11.94
CA THR A 104 -13.54 2.83 12.71
C THR A 104 -13.06 3.46 14.01
N TRP A 105 -13.58 2.99 15.13
CA TRP A 105 -13.00 3.26 16.44
C TRP A 105 -11.82 2.32 16.65
N ALA A 106 -10.70 2.87 17.10
CA ALA A 106 -9.47 2.14 17.24
C ALA A 106 -8.84 2.36 18.61
N ASP A 107 -8.20 1.32 19.12
CA ASP A 107 -7.31 1.42 20.28
C ASP A 107 -5.87 1.09 19.86
N LEU A 108 -5.40 1.83 18.87
CA LEU A 108 -4.05 1.71 18.34
C LEU A 108 -3.12 2.50 19.25
N THR A 109 -2.37 1.80 20.10
CA THR A 109 -1.50 2.42 21.10
C THR A 109 -0.06 1.93 20.93
N GLY A 110 0.88 2.85 21.10
CA GLY A 110 2.28 2.53 21.38
C GLY A 110 2.82 3.50 22.43
N SER A 111 3.79 3.05 23.22
CA SER A 111 4.49 3.92 24.17
C SER A 111 5.96 3.54 24.29
N ARG A 112 6.78 4.54 24.63
CA ARG A 112 8.18 4.41 25.00
C ARG A 112 8.41 5.21 26.29
N VAL A 113 9.42 4.80 27.05
CA VAL A 113 9.99 5.61 28.12
C VAL A 113 11.33 6.12 27.61
N ASP A 114 11.56 7.42 27.69
CA ASP A 114 12.85 8.05 27.38
C ASP A 114 13.85 7.84 28.53
N ARG A 115 14.93 8.61 28.52
CA ARG A 115 16.03 8.44 29.45
C ARG A 115 15.75 9.09 30.79
N ASP A 116 15.08 10.25 30.78
CA ASP A 116 14.69 10.98 31.98
C ASP A 116 13.50 10.34 32.70
N GLY A 117 12.85 9.36 32.06
CA GLY A 117 11.81 8.54 32.66
C GLY A 117 10.39 8.99 32.29
N ASP A 118 10.30 9.92 31.34
CA ASP A 118 9.08 10.43 30.76
C ASP A 118 8.47 9.38 29.83
N THR A 119 7.15 9.22 29.95
CA THR A 119 6.39 8.27 29.15
C THR A 119 5.78 8.98 27.96
N GLN A 120 6.28 8.64 26.77
CA GLN A 120 5.79 9.13 25.49
C GLN A 120 4.81 8.12 24.92
N ARG A 121 3.58 8.55 24.65
CA ARG A 121 2.47 7.68 24.20
C ARG A 121 1.82 8.24 22.95
N PHE A 122 1.69 7.40 21.94
CA PHE A 122 0.89 7.69 20.75
C PHE A 122 -0.37 6.82 20.71
N ARG A 123 -1.50 7.45 20.42
CA ARG A 123 -2.79 6.76 20.29
C ARG A 123 -3.57 7.24 19.07
N THR A 124 -3.90 6.31 18.17
CA THR A 124 -4.91 6.53 17.13
C THR A 124 -6.26 6.03 17.63
N SER A 125 -7.22 6.95 17.77
CA SER A 125 -8.53 6.69 18.37
C SER A 125 -9.64 6.48 17.34
N PHE A 126 -9.47 7.04 16.14
CA PHE A 126 -10.47 6.94 15.08
C PHE A 126 -9.81 6.99 13.70
N LEU A 127 -10.34 6.17 12.80
CA LEU A 127 -10.09 6.22 11.36
C LEU A 127 -11.44 6.36 10.65
N GLY A 128 -11.52 7.22 9.65
CA GLY A 128 -12.70 7.36 8.80
C GLY A 128 -12.29 7.32 7.34
N SER A 129 -13.16 6.82 6.47
CA SER A 129 -12.86 6.83 5.04
C SER A 129 -14.09 6.95 4.15
N ALA A 130 -13.87 7.53 2.97
CA ALA A 130 -14.79 7.53 1.85
C ALA A 130 -14.05 7.03 0.61
N ARG A 131 -14.49 5.90 0.06
CA ARG A 131 -13.77 5.13 -0.96
C ARG A 131 -14.66 4.79 -2.14
N VAL A 132 -14.07 4.79 -3.33
CA VAL A 132 -14.61 4.09 -4.49
C VAL A 132 -14.12 2.64 -4.47
N ARG A 133 -14.94 1.73 -4.99
CA ARG A 133 -14.68 0.30 -5.10
C ARG A 133 -14.80 -0.13 -6.56
N ALA A 134 -13.89 -0.97 -7.01
CA ALA A 134 -13.98 -1.66 -8.29
C ALA A 134 -13.54 -3.12 -8.12
N GLY A 135 -14.34 -4.05 -8.64
CA GLY A 135 -14.12 -5.48 -8.44
C GLY A 135 -14.82 -6.37 -9.45
N LEU A 136 -14.59 -7.68 -9.30
CA LEU A 136 -15.13 -8.73 -10.15
C LEU A 136 -15.86 -9.79 -9.33
N ALA A 137 -17.11 -10.05 -9.71
CA ALA A 137 -17.94 -11.12 -9.22
C ALA A 137 -17.60 -12.44 -9.92
N ILE A 138 -17.36 -13.47 -9.12
CA ILE A 138 -17.07 -14.84 -9.52
C ILE A 138 -17.96 -15.71 -8.64
N GLU A 139 -19.05 -16.22 -9.23
CA GLU A 139 -20.03 -17.01 -8.49
C GLU A 139 -20.62 -16.23 -7.29
N ASN A 140 -20.27 -16.62 -6.07
CA ASN A 140 -20.65 -15.98 -4.81
C ASN A 140 -19.52 -15.15 -4.17
N MET A 141 -18.39 -14.96 -4.86
CA MET A 141 -17.25 -14.17 -4.39
C MET A 141 -17.10 -12.88 -5.19
N LEU A 142 -16.77 -11.78 -4.53
CA LEU A 142 -16.38 -10.51 -5.10
C LEU A 142 -14.93 -10.21 -4.68
N LEU A 143 -14.01 -10.19 -5.64
CA LEU A 143 -12.67 -9.65 -5.42
C LEU A 143 -12.67 -8.18 -5.82
N TYR A 144 -12.09 -7.30 -5.01
CA TYR A 144 -12.14 -5.86 -5.28
C TYR A 144 -10.91 -5.11 -4.76
N SER A 145 -10.75 -3.91 -5.29
CA SER A 145 -9.83 -2.89 -4.80
C SER A 145 -10.60 -1.62 -4.45
N THR A 146 -10.03 -0.80 -3.56
CA THR A 146 -10.62 0.47 -3.13
C THR A 146 -9.57 1.58 -3.10
N PHE A 147 -10.01 2.81 -3.38
CA PHE A 147 -9.20 4.02 -3.27
C PHE A 147 -10.07 5.19 -2.82
N GLY A 148 -9.53 6.12 -2.04
CA GLY A 148 -10.29 7.31 -1.65
C GLY A 148 -9.62 8.18 -0.59
N LEU A 149 -10.45 8.93 0.11
CA LEU A 149 -10.04 9.87 1.17
C LEU A 149 -10.10 9.17 2.53
N GLY A 150 -9.06 9.37 3.32
CA GLY A 150 -8.94 8.88 4.69
C GLY A 150 -8.87 10.03 5.69
N TYR A 151 -9.33 9.80 6.91
CA TYR A 151 -9.21 10.72 8.04
C TYR A 151 -8.71 9.95 9.26
N SER A 152 -7.85 10.57 10.07
CA SER A 152 -7.36 10.02 11.33
C SER A 152 -7.50 11.02 12.46
N ARG A 153 -7.95 10.53 13.62
CA ARG A 153 -7.86 11.22 14.90
C ARG A 153 -6.83 10.52 15.77
N ALA A 154 -5.70 11.16 15.98
CA ALA A 154 -4.63 10.66 16.81
C ALA A 154 -4.17 11.70 17.81
N LYS A 155 -3.62 11.22 18.92
CA LYS A 155 -3.03 12.04 19.97
C LYS A 155 -1.64 11.52 20.31
N PHE A 156 -0.75 12.45 20.60
CA PHE A 156 0.52 12.20 21.25
C PHE A 156 0.49 12.82 22.65
N THR A 157 0.99 12.09 23.63
CA THR A 157 0.99 12.50 25.04
C THR A 157 2.36 12.22 25.65
N VAL A 158 2.89 13.18 26.40
CA VAL A 158 4.08 13.00 27.24
C VAL A 158 3.67 13.11 28.70
N THR A 159 4.25 12.31 29.58
CA THR A 159 3.95 12.32 31.02
C THR A 159 5.18 11.91 31.81
N GLY A 160 5.66 12.77 32.70
CA GLY A 160 6.76 12.45 33.61
C GLY A 160 7.31 13.69 34.34
N SER A 161 8.60 13.67 34.71
CA SER A 161 9.24 14.68 35.57
C SER A 161 9.27 16.07 34.94
N ASP A 162 9.35 16.14 33.62
CA ASP A 162 9.52 17.39 32.89
C ASP A 162 8.18 18.02 32.48
N THR A 163 7.09 17.41 32.93
CA THR A 163 5.71 17.90 32.72
C THR A 163 4.92 17.96 34.04
N PRO A 164 4.53 19.15 34.54
CA PRO A 164 3.68 19.28 35.73
C PRO A 164 2.29 18.62 35.58
N SER A 165 1.86 18.39 34.34
CA SER A 165 0.64 17.68 33.94
C SER A 165 0.84 17.06 32.55
N PRO A 166 0.14 15.96 32.18
CA PRO A 166 0.29 15.34 30.87
C PRO A 166 0.15 16.35 29.73
N ALA A 167 1.20 16.51 28.94
CA ALA A 167 1.20 17.38 27.79
C ALA A 167 0.64 16.62 26.58
N GLU A 168 -0.25 17.24 25.81
CA GLU A 168 -0.93 16.59 24.69
C GLU A 168 -0.83 17.39 23.39
N GLN A 169 -0.52 16.68 22.29
CA GLN A 169 -0.62 17.22 20.95
C GLN A 169 -1.62 16.41 20.10
N SER A 170 -2.54 17.11 19.45
CA SER A 170 -3.50 16.48 18.52
C SER A 170 -2.93 16.41 17.11
N LEU A 171 -3.10 15.25 16.46
CA LEU A 171 -2.66 15.03 15.09
C LEU A 171 -3.83 14.60 14.18
N ASN A 172 -4.89 15.40 14.17
CA ASN A 172 -6.09 15.16 13.36
C ASN A 172 -5.86 15.57 11.92
N ARG A 173 -6.18 14.71 10.96
CA ARG A 173 -5.76 14.95 9.56
C ARG A 173 -6.51 14.13 8.53
N TRP A 174 -6.54 14.68 7.32
CA TRP A 174 -6.98 14.02 6.11
C TRP A 174 -5.78 13.44 5.35
N GLY A 175 -6.04 12.41 4.57
CA GLY A 175 -5.05 11.71 3.75
C GLY A 175 -5.74 10.88 2.68
N TYR A 176 -4.99 9.92 2.13
CA TYR A 176 -5.55 8.95 1.19
C TYR A 176 -5.65 7.57 1.84
N VAL A 177 -6.56 6.74 1.32
CA VAL A 177 -6.66 5.34 1.67
C VAL A 177 -6.71 4.49 0.41
N THR A 178 -6.04 3.35 0.44
CA THR A 178 -6.10 2.35 -0.62
C THR A 178 -6.20 0.96 0.00
N GLY A 179 -6.88 0.04 -0.68
CA GLY A 179 -7.01 -1.32 -0.19
C GLY A 179 -7.45 -2.34 -1.21
N PHE A 180 -7.43 -3.59 -0.81
CA PHE A 180 -7.94 -4.72 -1.57
C PHE A 180 -8.65 -5.69 -0.63
N GLY A 181 -9.62 -6.41 -1.17
CA GLY A 181 -10.41 -7.34 -0.37
C GLY A 181 -11.10 -8.40 -1.21
N ALA A 182 -11.59 -9.39 -0.48
CA ALA A 182 -12.43 -10.46 -0.99
C ALA A 182 -13.69 -10.52 -0.13
N GLU A 183 -14.85 -10.58 -0.77
CA GLU A 183 -16.16 -10.65 -0.12
C GLU A 183 -16.93 -11.86 -0.63
N TRP A 184 -17.32 -12.76 0.27
CA TRP A 184 -18.09 -13.95 -0.03
C TRP A 184 -19.52 -13.78 0.46
N ALA A 185 -20.48 -13.98 -0.42
CA ALA A 185 -21.86 -14.11 -0.04
C ALA A 185 -22.12 -15.50 0.55
N ILE A 186 -22.51 -15.52 1.83
CA ILE A 186 -22.74 -16.72 2.63
C ILE A 186 -24.22 -17.05 2.79
N ALA A 187 -25.09 -16.06 2.58
CA ALA A 187 -26.54 -16.22 2.49
C ALA A 187 -27.10 -15.12 1.56
N PRO A 188 -28.37 -15.18 1.13
CA PRO A 188 -28.93 -14.22 0.16
C PRO A 188 -28.61 -12.75 0.52
N HIS A 189 -28.84 -12.39 1.78
CA HIS A 189 -28.60 -11.04 2.29
C HIS A 189 -27.27 -10.88 3.04
N TRP A 190 -26.49 -11.93 3.25
CA TRP A 190 -25.31 -11.86 4.11
C TRP A 190 -24.02 -12.16 3.36
N SER A 191 -23.03 -11.32 3.56
CA SER A 191 -21.67 -11.55 3.08
C SER A 191 -20.64 -11.36 4.19
N VAL A 192 -19.52 -12.06 4.05
CA VAL A 192 -18.32 -11.92 4.89
C VAL A 192 -17.19 -11.44 4.00
N ARG A 193 -16.42 -10.44 4.45
CA ARG A 193 -15.25 -9.95 3.70
C ARG A 193 -14.00 -9.90 4.55
N GLY A 194 -12.87 -10.16 3.91
CA GLY A 194 -11.55 -9.78 4.41
C GLY A 194 -11.01 -8.60 3.60
N GLU A 195 -10.40 -7.63 4.26
CA GLU A 195 -9.87 -6.42 3.61
C GLU A 195 -8.54 -6.00 4.26
N TYR A 196 -7.60 -5.58 3.40
CA TYR A 196 -6.40 -4.87 3.80
C TYR A 196 -6.50 -3.41 3.33
N LEU A 197 -6.19 -2.47 4.23
CA LEU A 197 -6.16 -1.05 3.96
C LEU A 197 -4.84 -0.43 4.38
N TYR A 198 -4.39 0.54 3.61
CA TYR A 198 -3.32 1.45 3.99
C TYR A 198 -3.86 2.88 3.96
N TYR A 199 -3.78 3.54 5.11
CA TYR A 199 -4.04 4.96 5.25
C TYR A 199 -2.72 5.74 5.23
N GLY A 200 -2.57 6.72 4.34
CA GLY A 200 -1.40 7.59 4.27
C GLY A 200 -1.75 9.03 4.63
N PHE A 201 -1.09 9.60 5.65
CA PHE A 201 -1.48 10.88 6.24
C PHE A 201 -0.43 12.02 6.15
N ASN A 202 0.85 11.69 5.94
CA ASN A 202 1.99 12.62 5.89
C ASN A 202 1.79 13.94 6.66
N HIS A 203 1.71 13.86 7.98
CA HIS A 203 1.48 15.01 8.82
C HIS A 203 2.50 15.03 9.95
N ARG A 204 3.32 16.08 9.94
CA ARG A 204 4.27 16.47 10.98
C ARG A 204 3.64 17.60 11.79
N VAL A 205 3.84 17.56 13.10
CA VAL A 205 3.49 18.64 14.01
C VAL A 205 4.73 18.95 14.82
N ASP A 206 5.17 20.20 14.79
CA ASP A 206 6.26 20.66 15.64
C ASP A 206 5.75 20.76 17.09
N THR A 207 6.55 20.33 18.04
CA THR A 207 6.21 20.22 19.46
C THR A 207 7.09 21.07 20.38
N PRO A 208 7.45 22.32 20.01
CA PRO A 208 8.52 23.06 20.69
C PRO A 208 8.19 23.60 22.08
N THR A 209 6.96 23.35 22.53
CA THR A 209 6.47 23.78 23.85
C THR A 209 5.71 22.65 24.53
N LEU A 210 5.92 21.40 24.08
CA LEU A 210 5.14 20.29 24.59
C LEU A 210 5.58 19.92 26.01
N THR A 211 6.87 20.01 26.29
CA THR A 211 7.49 19.77 27.59
C THR A 211 8.40 20.94 27.96
N ASN A 212 8.91 20.98 29.20
CA ASN A 212 9.77 22.09 29.66
C ASN A 212 11.20 22.05 29.07
N ASP A 213 11.58 20.90 28.52
CA ASP A 213 12.80 20.59 27.80
C ASP A 213 12.62 20.61 26.28
N SER A 214 11.39 20.71 25.75
CA SER A 214 11.15 20.78 24.31
C SER A 214 11.85 21.97 23.64
N ASP A 215 12.33 21.77 22.43
CA ASP A 215 13.06 22.78 21.66
C ASP A 215 12.35 23.18 20.34
N ALA A 216 12.86 24.20 19.64
CA ALA A 216 12.25 24.68 18.38
C ALA A 216 12.24 23.65 17.24
N ARG A 217 12.99 22.55 17.34
CA ARG A 217 13.20 21.55 16.29
C ARG A 217 12.41 20.26 16.54
N ASP A 218 11.93 20.06 17.75
CA ASP A 218 11.12 18.90 18.15
C ASP A 218 9.85 18.75 17.31
N TYR A 219 9.59 17.51 16.91
CA TYR A 219 8.40 17.20 16.12
C TYR A 219 7.91 15.77 16.32
N VAL A 220 6.64 15.57 15.98
CA VAL A 220 6.01 14.26 15.87
C VAL A 220 5.35 14.08 14.51
N LYS A 221 5.52 12.90 13.92
CA LYS A 221 5.05 12.54 12.58
C LYS A 221 4.40 11.16 12.56
N HIS A 222 3.35 11.04 11.74
CA HIS A 222 2.69 9.76 11.48
C HIS A 222 2.48 9.59 9.98
N ASP A 223 3.26 8.66 9.40
CA ASP A 223 3.34 8.45 7.95
C ASP A 223 2.12 7.70 7.40
N GLY A 224 1.60 6.75 8.17
CA GLY A 224 0.44 5.96 7.80
C GLY A 224 0.12 4.80 8.73
N THR A 225 -1.04 4.18 8.48
CA THR A 225 -1.58 3.06 9.26
C THR A 225 -1.98 1.93 8.32
N HIS A 226 -1.48 0.72 8.59
CA HIS A 226 -1.92 -0.51 7.96
C HIS A 226 -3.05 -1.11 8.78
N VAL A 227 -4.10 -1.60 8.11
CA VAL A 227 -5.26 -2.21 8.75
C VAL A 227 -5.59 -3.52 8.03
N ALA A 228 -5.70 -4.60 8.80
CA ALA A 228 -6.28 -5.86 8.35
C ALA A 228 -7.59 -6.06 9.09
N ARG A 229 -8.70 -6.32 8.38
CA ARG A 229 -10.02 -6.45 8.99
C ARG A 229 -10.88 -7.51 8.33
N ILE A 230 -11.81 -8.04 9.13
CA ILE A 230 -12.90 -8.92 8.68
C ILE A 230 -14.22 -8.18 8.96
N ALA A 231 -15.16 -8.29 8.03
CA ALA A 231 -16.45 -7.65 8.14
C ALA A 231 -17.60 -8.57 7.74
N VAL A 232 -18.77 -8.31 8.33
CA VAL A 232 -20.04 -8.94 7.95
C VAL A 232 -20.95 -7.85 7.43
N ASN A 233 -21.53 -8.04 6.24
CA ASN A 233 -22.47 -7.09 5.64
C ASN A 233 -23.83 -7.73 5.44
N TYR A 234 -24.87 -6.93 5.70
CA TYR A 234 -26.21 -7.16 5.21
C TYR A 234 -26.42 -6.38 3.91
N ARG A 235 -26.86 -7.07 2.86
CA ARG A 235 -27.08 -6.54 1.51
C ARG A 235 -28.58 -6.45 1.25
N PHE A 236 -29.04 -5.26 0.90
CA PHE A 236 -30.44 -5.00 0.56
C PHE A 236 -30.68 -5.28 -0.90
N ASN A 237 -31.83 -5.91 -1.18
CA ASN A 237 -32.28 -6.25 -2.54
C ASN A 237 -31.22 -7.00 -3.38
N PRO A 238 -30.63 -8.11 -2.90
CA PRO A 238 -29.89 -8.99 -3.79
C PRO A 238 -30.86 -9.45 -4.88
N SER A 239 -30.68 -9.00 -6.12
CA SER A 239 -31.49 -9.49 -7.23
C SER A 239 -31.40 -11.01 -7.23
N GLY A 240 -32.54 -11.67 -7.49
CA GLY A 240 -32.52 -13.08 -7.84
C GLY A 240 -31.53 -13.36 -8.98
N PRO A 241 -31.09 -14.60 -9.16
CA PRO A 241 -30.02 -14.98 -10.09
C PRO A 241 -30.11 -14.23 -11.42
N VAL A 242 -29.13 -13.39 -11.67
CA VAL A 242 -29.02 -12.72 -12.96
C VAL A 242 -28.42 -13.74 -13.92
N ALA A 243 -29.11 -13.98 -15.05
CA ALA A 243 -28.58 -14.83 -16.10
C ALA A 243 -27.26 -14.22 -16.59
N ASN A 244 -26.15 -14.85 -16.22
CA ASN A 244 -24.86 -14.54 -16.81
C ASN A 244 -24.92 -14.97 -18.29
N THR A 245 -25.18 -14.03 -19.18
CA THR A 245 -24.73 -14.19 -20.56
C THR A 245 -23.20 -14.20 -20.48
N SER A 246 -22.59 -15.38 -20.56
CA SER A 246 -21.14 -15.51 -20.58
C SER A 246 -20.62 -14.82 -21.84
N ALA A 247 -20.26 -13.55 -21.72
CA ALA A 247 -19.39 -12.95 -22.72
C ALA A 247 -18.10 -13.77 -22.73
N PRO A 248 -17.53 -14.11 -23.89
CA PRO A 248 -16.26 -14.81 -23.95
C PRO A 248 -15.24 -14.01 -23.13
N VAL A 249 -14.68 -14.64 -22.08
CA VAL A 249 -13.63 -14.02 -21.28
C VAL A 249 -12.50 -13.68 -22.23
N ALA A 250 -12.12 -12.40 -22.27
CA ALA A 250 -11.02 -11.96 -23.11
C ALA A 250 -9.79 -12.78 -22.76
N ASN A 251 -9.07 -13.25 -23.78
CA ASN A 251 -7.87 -14.00 -23.56
C ASN A 251 -6.73 -13.05 -23.16
N TRP A 252 -6.29 -13.19 -21.92
CA TRP A 252 -5.19 -12.47 -21.30
C TRP A 252 -3.84 -13.11 -21.52
N ALA A 253 -3.79 -14.34 -22.01
CA ALA A 253 -2.54 -15.07 -22.20
C ALA A 253 -1.66 -14.46 -23.28
N GLY A 254 -0.35 -14.58 -23.09
CA GLY A 254 0.68 -14.13 -24.03
C GLY A 254 1.49 -12.95 -23.53
N LEU A 255 2.42 -12.53 -24.40
CA LEU A 255 3.31 -11.41 -24.20
C LEU A 255 2.55 -10.09 -24.34
N TYR A 256 2.85 -9.14 -23.46
CA TYR A 256 2.44 -7.75 -23.58
C TYR A 256 3.59 -6.80 -23.27
N LEU A 257 3.53 -5.62 -23.88
CA LEU A 257 4.39 -4.48 -23.53
C LEU A 257 3.54 -3.25 -23.33
N GLY A 258 4.01 -2.30 -22.53
CA GLY A 258 3.25 -1.09 -22.31
C GLY A 258 4.07 0.04 -21.73
N ALA A 259 3.41 1.19 -21.65
CA ALA A 259 3.91 2.39 -20.99
C ALA A 259 3.02 2.72 -19.79
N HIS A 260 3.55 3.50 -18.85
CA HIS A 260 2.79 4.02 -17.72
C HIS A 260 3.24 5.42 -17.32
N ALA A 261 2.33 6.14 -16.68
CA ALA A 261 2.58 7.41 -16.03
C ALA A 261 1.82 7.45 -14.70
N GLY A 262 2.32 8.19 -13.72
CA GLY A 262 1.73 8.19 -12.39
C GLY A 262 2.27 9.26 -11.48
N TYR A 263 1.93 9.12 -10.20
CA TYR A 263 2.42 9.99 -9.13
C TYR A 263 2.93 9.14 -7.98
N GLY A 264 4.06 9.55 -7.40
CA GLY A 264 4.77 8.80 -6.38
C GLY A 264 5.15 9.65 -5.17
N ARG A 265 5.45 8.95 -4.08
CA ARG A 265 6.10 9.49 -2.89
C ARG A 265 7.16 8.52 -2.34
N SER A 266 8.21 9.03 -1.72
CA SER A 266 9.22 8.26 -0.99
C SER A 266 9.35 8.78 0.43
N ASN A 267 9.47 7.90 1.42
CA ASN A 267 9.75 8.30 2.80
C ASN A 267 11.21 7.98 3.15
N MET A 268 11.98 9.00 3.51
CA MET A 268 13.35 8.86 4.01
C MET A 268 13.53 9.64 5.31
N LEU A 269 14.27 9.04 6.24
CA LEU A 269 14.71 9.65 7.49
C LEU A 269 16.19 9.96 7.37
N GLY A 270 16.62 11.11 7.86
CA GLY A 270 18.02 11.44 8.07
C GLY A 270 18.28 11.86 9.51
N ASP A 271 19.50 11.65 9.93
CA ASP A 271 20.05 12.04 11.24
C ASP A 271 21.40 12.70 10.98
N TYR A 272 21.66 13.84 11.64
CA TYR A 272 22.95 14.54 11.62
C TYR A 272 23.42 14.82 13.05
N ASP A 273 24.73 14.77 13.22
CA ASP A 273 25.49 14.91 14.45
C ASP A 273 26.55 16.00 14.21
N GLU A 274 26.30 17.23 14.67
CA GLU A 274 27.25 18.35 14.69
C GLU A 274 27.66 18.65 16.15
N ILE A 275 28.86 19.15 16.39
CA ILE A 275 29.38 19.36 17.76
C ILE A 275 28.50 20.36 18.52
N GLY A 276 27.59 19.82 19.36
CA GLY A 276 26.65 20.59 20.18
C GLY A 276 25.27 20.81 19.56
N ASP A 277 24.99 20.21 18.40
CA ASP A 277 23.72 20.25 17.69
C ASP A 277 23.48 18.91 16.98
N HIS A 278 22.51 18.10 17.42
CA HIS A 278 22.10 16.95 16.63
C HIS A 278 20.68 17.16 16.12
N GLY A 279 20.29 16.50 15.05
CA GLY A 279 18.93 16.67 14.55
C GLY A 279 18.52 15.58 13.58
N SER A 280 17.26 15.17 13.67
CA SER A 280 16.68 14.30 12.65
C SER A 280 15.82 15.09 11.67
N PHE A 281 15.91 14.73 10.40
CA PHE A 281 15.12 15.34 9.34
C PHE A 281 14.38 14.30 8.51
N ASP A 282 13.11 14.58 8.23
CA ASP A 282 12.31 13.86 7.26
C ASP A 282 12.42 14.47 5.86
N PHE A 283 12.71 13.64 4.86
CA PHE A 283 12.46 13.96 3.46
C PHE A 283 11.28 13.14 2.92
N ASP A 284 10.35 13.81 2.23
CA ASP A 284 9.24 13.16 1.51
C ASP A 284 9.24 13.57 0.02
N PRO A 285 10.16 13.05 -0.81
CA PRO A 285 10.16 13.32 -2.25
C PRO A 285 8.85 12.89 -2.90
N ARG A 286 8.22 13.81 -3.64
CA ARG A 286 6.99 13.56 -4.38
C ARG A 286 7.10 14.07 -5.80
N GLY A 287 6.35 13.47 -6.71
CA GLY A 287 6.35 13.91 -8.10
C GLY A 287 5.80 12.89 -9.08
N PHE A 288 5.77 13.30 -10.34
CA PHE A 288 5.34 12.46 -11.43
C PHE A 288 6.38 11.39 -11.76
N VAL A 289 5.88 10.23 -12.17
CA VAL A 289 6.66 9.08 -12.59
C VAL A 289 6.22 8.64 -13.98
N GLY A 290 7.12 8.05 -14.76
CA GLY A 290 6.83 7.54 -16.09
C GLY A 290 7.80 6.44 -16.51
N GLY A 291 7.31 5.47 -17.27
CA GLY A 291 8.11 4.29 -17.58
C GLY A 291 7.43 3.31 -18.51
N GLY A 292 8.02 2.12 -18.58
CA GLY A 292 7.55 1.02 -19.42
C GLY A 292 7.54 -0.31 -18.69
N GLN A 293 6.71 -1.23 -19.18
CA GLN A 293 6.58 -2.59 -18.67
C GLN A 293 6.57 -3.60 -19.81
N ILE A 294 7.02 -4.81 -19.51
CA ILE A 294 6.88 -6.00 -20.35
C ILE A 294 6.45 -7.14 -19.45
N GLY A 295 5.55 -8.00 -19.93
CA GLY A 295 5.13 -9.15 -19.17
C GLY A 295 4.56 -10.26 -20.01
N TYR A 296 4.43 -11.42 -19.40
CA TYR A 296 3.81 -12.60 -20.01
C TYR A 296 2.77 -13.16 -19.06
N ASN A 297 1.57 -13.39 -19.58
CA ASN A 297 0.47 -14.00 -18.84
C ASN A 297 0.17 -15.40 -19.37
N TRP A 298 -0.23 -16.27 -18.44
CA TRP A 298 -0.93 -17.53 -18.71
C TRP A 298 -2.34 -17.40 -18.15
N GLN A 299 -3.29 -18.09 -18.76
CA GLN A 299 -4.68 -18.07 -18.32
C GLN A 299 -5.27 -19.47 -18.27
N SER A 300 -5.96 -19.79 -17.18
CA SER A 300 -6.75 -21.00 -16.99
C SER A 300 -8.14 -20.63 -16.48
N GLY A 301 -9.14 -20.69 -17.36
CA GLY A 301 -10.49 -20.21 -17.08
C GLY A 301 -10.49 -18.71 -16.73
N ALA A 302 -11.01 -18.38 -15.54
CA ALA A 302 -11.00 -17.02 -15.03
C ALA A 302 -9.65 -16.61 -14.41
N TRP A 303 -8.73 -17.54 -14.12
CA TRP A 303 -7.48 -17.22 -13.45
C TRP A 303 -6.42 -16.80 -14.45
N VAL A 304 -5.76 -15.68 -14.17
CA VAL A 304 -4.60 -15.18 -14.91
C VAL A 304 -3.42 -15.15 -13.96
N TYR A 305 -2.29 -15.70 -14.38
CA TYR A 305 -1.03 -15.64 -13.64
C TYR A 305 0.09 -15.28 -14.61
N GLY A 306 1.11 -14.59 -14.14
CA GLY A 306 2.12 -14.04 -15.04
C GLY A 306 3.35 -13.51 -14.34
N ILE A 307 4.28 -13.04 -15.15
CA ILE A 307 5.48 -12.33 -14.72
C ILE A 307 5.51 -10.98 -15.44
N GLU A 308 5.81 -9.91 -14.71
CA GLU A 308 5.98 -8.56 -15.24
C GLU A 308 7.33 -7.99 -14.78
N ALA A 309 8.05 -7.38 -15.72
CA ALA A 309 9.20 -6.54 -15.42
C ALA A 309 8.88 -5.10 -15.85
N ASP A 310 9.30 -4.12 -15.05
CA ASP A 310 9.11 -2.72 -15.38
C ASP A 310 10.27 -1.84 -14.92
N GLY A 311 10.42 -0.72 -15.61
CA GLY A 311 11.38 0.35 -15.31
C GLY A 311 10.67 1.70 -15.32
N THR A 312 10.95 2.51 -14.33
CA THR A 312 10.28 3.79 -14.06
C THR A 312 11.32 4.88 -13.79
N TRP A 313 11.25 5.98 -14.52
CA TRP A 313 11.93 7.23 -14.20
C TRP A 313 11.00 8.13 -13.39
N SER A 314 11.59 8.95 -12.54
CA SER A 314 10.84 9.74 -11.56
C SER A 314 11.38 11.16 -11.45
N GLY A 315 10.44 12.11 -11.38
CA GLY A 315 10.69 13.49 -11.00
C GLY A 315 10.50 13.76 -9.50
N MET A 316 10.39 12.72 -8.67
CA MET A 316 10.20 12.85 -7.22
C MET A 316 11.39 13.57 -6.58
N LYS A 317 11.12 14.72 -5.93
CA LYS A 317 12.13 15.51 -5.23
C LYS A 317 11.56 16.19 -3.98
N ASN A 318 12.41 16.46 -3.01
CA ASN A 318 12.14 17.32 -1.87
C ASN A 318 13.44 18.04 -1.48
N SER A 319 13.34 19.34 -1.19
CA SER A 319 14.48 20.20 -0.89
C SER A 319 14.29 20.89 0.45
N ARG A 320 15.41 21.12 1.14
CA ARG A 320 15.54 21.95 2.34
C ARG A 320 16.64 22.98 2.09
N ILE A 321 16.46 24.17 2.65
CA ILE A 321 17.46 25.25 2.64
C ILE A 321 17.77 25.51 4.11
N ASP A 322 19.04 25.53 4.46
CA ASP A 322 19.50 25.85 5.80
C ASP A 322 20.47 27.04 5.68
N GLY A 323 20.04 28.22 6.12
CA GLY A 323 20.81 29.46 5.92
C GLY A 323 21.01 29.89 4.45
N ASP A 324 21.95 30.82 4.24
CA ASP A 324 22.13 31.54 2.97
C ASP A 324 23.00 30.79 1.95
N LEU A 325 23.76 29.76 2.36
CA LEU A 325 24.67 29.01 1.49
C LEU A 325 24.48 27.49 1.51
N ASP A 326 23.60 26.96 2.38
CA ASP A 326 23.46 25.52 2.55
C ASP A 326 22.10 25.02 2.05
N SER A 327 22.13 23.92 1.30
CA SER A 327 20.93 23.33 0.75
C SER A 327 21.05 21.83 0.60
N GLN A 328 19.95 21.13 0.81
CA GLN A 328 19.87 19.69 0.62
C GLN A 328 18.70 19.37 -0.30
N GLU A 329 18.95 18.56 -1.33
CA GLU A 329 17.94 18.09 -2.26
C GLU A 329 17.99 16.58 -2.39
N LEU A 330 16.90 15.92 -1.98
CA LEU A 330 16.73 14.49 -2.14
C LEU A 330 15.83 14.18 -3.33
N ARG A 331 16.27 13.25 -4.18
CA ARG A 331 15.54 12.78 -5.36
C ARG A 331 15.42 11.27 -5.37
N THR A 332 14.24 10.75 -5.63
CA THR A 332 14.07 9.35 -6.07
C THR A 332 14.04 9.36 -7.59
N THR A 333 15.10 8.89 -8.22
CA THR A 333 15.34 9.06 -9.67
C THR A 333 14.77 7.91 -10.48
N THR A 334 14.88 6.69 -9.97
CA THR A 334 14.54 5.48 -10.72
C THR A 334 13.93 4.42 -9.83
N MET A 335 13.01 3.64 -10.38
CA MET A 335 12.51 2.40 -9.79
C MET A 335 12.51 1.32 -10.88
N ALA A 336 12.79 0.08 -10.50
CA ALA A 336 12.61 -1.07 -11.38
C ALA A 336 12.01 -2.22 -10.58
N SER A 337 11.29 -3.13 -11.22
CA SER A 337 10.81 -4.32 -10.54
C SER A 337 10.67 -5.54 -11.44
N LEU A 338 10.76 -6.71 -10.83
CA LEU A 338 10.37 -7.99 -11.39
C LEU A 338 9.35 -8.63 -10.44
N ARG A 339 8.12 -8.81 -10.92
CA ARG A 339 6.96 -9.22 -10.12
C ARG A 339 6.24 -10.41 -10.73
N ALA A 340 5.85 -11.35 -9.88
CA ALA A 340 4.79 -12.29 -10.22
C ALA A 340 3.43 -11.58 -10.13
N ARG A 341 2.50 -11.98 -10.98
CA ARG A 341 1.12 -11.50 -11.04
C ARG A 341 0.17 -12.69 -10.85
N VAL A 342 -0.89 -12.49 -10.09
CA VAL A 342 -2.04 -13.39 -10.04
C VAL A 342 -3.31 -12.54 -10.03
N GLY A 343 -4.30 -12.94 -10.81
CA GLY A 343 -5.53 -12.19 -10.94
C GLY A 343 -6.68 -13.02 -11.48
N VAL A 344 -7.85 -12.40 -11.47
CA VAL A 344 -9.07 -12.99 -12.03
C VAL A 344 -9.58 -12.11 -13.15
N ALA A 345 -9.79 -12.74 -14.30
CA ALA A 345 -10.42 -12.17 -15.48
C ALA A 345 -11.94 -12.40 -15.46
N ALA A 346 -12.64 -11.36 -15.89
CA ALA A 346 -14.06 -11.37 -16.15
C ALA A 346 -14.36 -10.48 -17.35
N ASP A 347 -14.94 -11.07 -18.39
CA ASP A 347 -15.17 -10.40 -19.68
C ASP A 347 -13.85 -9.81 -20.22
N ASN A 348 -13.80 -8.51 -20.50
CA ASN A 348 -12.61 -7.79 -20.92
C ASN A 348 -11.81 -7.18 -19.76
N LYS A 349 -12.05 -7.58 -18.51
CA LYS A 349 -11.46 -6.96 -17.32
C LYS A 349 -10.64 -7.97 -16.52
N LEU A 350 -9.60 -7.48 -15.86
CA LEU A 350 -8.72 -8.24 -14.99
C LEU A 350 -8.54 -7.46 -13.69
N LEU A 351 -8.74 -8.12 -12.55
CA LEU A 351 -8.30 -7.63 -11.25
C LEU A 351 -7.14 -8.49 -10.80
N TYR A 352 -6.05 -7.89 -10.33
CA TYR A 352 -4.83 -8.63 -10.04
C TYR A 352 -4.04 -8.08 -8.85
N LEU A 353 -3.26 -8.96 -8.25
CA LEU A 353 -2.22 -8.67 -7.27
C LEU A 353 -0.85 -8.97 -7.88
N THR A 354 0.16 -8.26 -7.40
CA THR A 354 1.56 -8.49 -7.77
C THR A 354 2.47 -8.50 -6.56
N GLY A 355 3.54 -9.27 -6.64
CA GLY A 355 4.57 -9.34 -5.61
C GLY A 355 5.91 -9.75 -6.21
N GLY A 356 7.01 -9.20 -5.72
CA GLY A 356 8.33 -9.57 -6.21
C GLY A 356 9.45 -8.71 -5.65
N LEU A 357 10.52 -8.57 -6.44
CA LEU A 357 11.71 -7.82 -6.08
C LEU A 357 11.72 -6.47 -6.78
N GLY A 358 11.98 -5.41 -6.03
CA GLY A 358 12.10 -4.05 -6.51
C GLY A 358 13.48 -3.47 -6.25
N TYR A 359 13.88 -2.56 -7.13
CA TYR A 359 15.05 -1.70 -7.00
C TYR A 359 14.60 -0.25 -6.98
N VAL A 360 15.23 0.57 -6.15
CA VAL A 360 15.03 2.02 -6.08
C VAL A 360 16.39 2.71 -6.11
N GLY A 361 16.57 3.62 -7.05
CA GLY A 361 17.71 4.53 -7.13
C GLY A 361 17.31 5.93 -6.70
N SER A 362 18.06 6.48 -5.74
CA SER A 362 17.87 7.83 -5.21
C SER A 362 19.21 8.57 -5.14
N LYS A 363 19.15 9.90 -5.12
CA LYS A 363 20.31 10.77 -4.98
C LYS A 363 20.03 11.83 -3.94
N LEU A 364 21.00 12.06 -3.07
CA LEU A 364 21.06 13.20 -2.18
C LEU A 364 22.11 14.17 -2.73
N ASN A 365 21.71 15.40 -2.99
CA ASN A 365 22.61 16.51 -3.30
C ASN A 365 22.67 17.41 -2.08
N VAL A 366 23.87 17.74 -1.63
CA VAL A 366 24.11 18.68 -0.53
C VAL A 366 24.98 19.80 -1.06
N VAL A 367 24.71 21.03 -0.63
CA VAL A 367 25.61 22.17 -0.75
C VAL A 367 25.81 22.66 0.67
N GLU A 368 27.05 22.77 1.11
CA GLU A 368 27.40 23.30 2.43
C GLU A 368 28.61 24.22 2.28
N GLY A 369 28.53 25.43 2.84
CA GLY A 369 29.53 26.47 2.65
C GLY A 369 29.76 26.83 1.17
N GLY A 370 28.78 26.57 0.30
CA GLY A 370 28.90 26.70 -1.16
C GLY A 370 29.63 25.55 -1.87
N VAL A 371 30.02 24.47 -1.17
CA VAL A 371 30.67 23.29 -1.73
C VAL A 371 29.64 22.20 -2.02
N PRO A 372 29.46 21.76 -3.28
CA PRO A 372 28.49 20.73 -3.62
C PRO A 372 29.04 19.30 -3.41
N ALA A 373 28.21 18.43 -2.83
CA ALA A 373 28.44 17.00 -2.70
C ALA A 373 27.20 16.20 -3.18
N THR A 374 27.42 14.97 -3.66
CA THR A 374 26.33 14.09 -4.11
C THR A 374 26.56 12.66 -3.66
N GLN A 375 25.54 12.08 -3.04
CA GLN A 375 25.52 10.67 -2.63
C GLN A 375 24.44 9.89 -3.37
N SER A 376 24.82 8.74 -3.93
CA SER A 376 23.87 7.81 -4.55
C SER A 376 23.40 6.76 -3.55
N ILE A 377 22.10 6.47 -3.58
CA ILE A 377 21.44 5.54 -2.67
C ILE A 377 20.70 4.51 -3.52
N ASN A 378 21.20 3.28 -3.47
CA ASN A 378 20.69 2.15 -4.24
C ASN A 378 20.11 1.13 -3.27
N SER A 379 18.82 0.84 -3.41
CA SER A 379 18.08 0.05 -2.45
C SER A 379 17.32 -1.07 -3.17
N TRP A 380 17.36 -2.28 -2.60
CA TRP A 380 16.64 -3.44 -3.10
C TRP A 380 15.71 -3.95 -2.01
N GLY A 381 14.52 -4.38 -2.38
CA GLY A 381 13.60 -4.95 -1.40
C GLY A 381 12.31 -5.46 -2.00
N PRO A 382 11.42 -6.06 -1.19
CA PRO A 382 10.13 -6.52 -1.67
C PRO A 382 9.30 -5.38 -2.26
N VAL A 383 8.58 -5.68 -3.34
CA VAL A 383 7.54 -4.81 -3.88
C VAL A 383 6.23 -5.56 -3.93
N VAL A 384 5.15 -4.90 -3.54
CA VAL A 384 3.79 -5.43 -3.59
C VAL A 384 2.88 -4.45 -4.32
N GLY A 385 1.87 -4.98 -5.00
CA GLY A 385 0.99 -4.18 -5.81
C GLY A 385 -0.38 -4.78 -6.03
N ALA A 386 -1.34 -3.92 -6.34
CA ALA A 386 -2.67 -4.32 -6.76
C ALA A 386 -3.14 -3.41 -7.89
N GLY A 387 -3.86 -3.96 -8.85
CA GLY A 387 -4.36 -3.19 -9.98
C GLY A 387 -5.54 -3.84 -10.66
N THR A 388 -6.17 -3.05 -11.52
CA THR A 388 -7.21 -3.52 -12.44
C THR A 388 -6.88 -3.06 -13.85
N GLU A 389 -7.20 -3.91 -14.83
CA GLU A 389 -6.85 -3.75 -16.23
C GLU A 389 -8.06 -4.08 -17.11
N TRP A 390 -8.29 -3.27 -18.13
CA TRP A 390 -9.42 -3.36 -19.06
C TRP A 390 -8.90 -3.48 -20.49
N ARG A 391 -9.20 -4.58 -21.16
CA ARG A 391 -8.97 -4.77 -22.60
C ARG A 391 -9.98 -3.98 -23.42
N PHE A 392 -9.51 -3.34 -24.48
CA PHE A 392 -10.32 -2.69 -25.49
C PHE A 392 -9.67 -2.85 -26.87
N GLY A 393 -10.49 -2.90 -27.91
CA GLY A 393 -10.01 -3.35 -29.22
C GLY A 393 -9.47 -4.80 -29.17
N SER A 394 -8.73 -5.20 -30.19
CA SER A 394 -8.20 -6.56 -30.31
C SER A 394 -6.94 -6.80 -29.48
N ASN A 395 -6.13 -5.76 -29.23
CA ASN A 395 -4.77 -5.91 -28.69
C ASN A 395 -4.45 -4.94 -27.54
N TRP A 396 -5.34 -4.00 -27.20
CA TRP A 396 -5.01 -2.96 -26.23
C TRP A 396 -5.66 -3.22 -24.87
N SER A 397 -5.01 -2.78 -23.80
CA SER A 397 -5.62 -2.66 -22.48
C SER A 397 -5.12 -1.43 -21.73
N ALA A 398 -5.99 -0.84 -20.92
CA ALA A 398 -5.65 0.22 -19.98
C ALA A 398 -5.64 -0.36 -18.56
N ARG A 399 -4.75 0.12 -17.69
CA ARG A 399 -4.68 -0.31 -16.28
C ARG A 399 -4.55 0.87 -15.33
N ILE A 400 -4.97 0.65 -14.09
CA ILE A 400 -4.57 1.44 -12.93
C ILE A 400 -3.99 0.50 -11.87
N GLU A 401 -2.86 0.90 -11.28
CA GLU A 401 -2.12 0.09 -10.33
C GLU A 401 -1.50 0.94 -9.23
N GLY A 402 -1.55 0.44 -7.99
CA GLY A 402 -0.78 0.97 -6.86
C GLY A 402 0.35 0.01 -6.50
N LEU A 403 1.57 0.52 -6.31
CA LEU A 403 2.74 -0.24 -5.87
C LEU A 403 3.37 0.38 -4.63
N THR A 404 3.92 -0.48 -3.76
CA THR A 404 4.76 -0.08 -2.64
C THR A 404 6.04 -0.92 -2.62
N TYR A 405 7.18 -0.23 -2.67
CA TYR A 405 8.53 -0.76 -2.50
C TYR A 405 8.94 -0.64 -1.02
N LEU A 406 9.37 -1.76 -0.44
CA LEU A 406 9.81 -1.88 0.95
C LEU A 406 11.32 -2.12 0.94
N VAL A 407 12.12 -1.06 0.96
CA VAL A 407 13.57 -1.17 0.66
C VAL A 407 14.48 -1.05 1.88
N ASP A 408 13.99 -0.44 2.96
CA ASP A 408 14.67 -0.29 4.25
C ASP A 408 16.22 -0.23 4.22
N LYS A 409 16.77 0.79 3.56
CA LYS A 409 18.21 0.95 3.33
C LYS A 409 18.77 2.09 4.15
N ARG A 410 19.67 1.80 5.10
CA ARG A 410 20.52 2.79 5.79
C ARG A 410 21.82 3.01 5.01
N VAL A 411 22.21 4.28 4.87
CA VAL A 411 23.47 4.75 4.30
C VAL A 411 24.09 5.71 5.30
N ASN A 412 25.32 5.46 5.74
CA ASN A 412 26.04 6.38 6.61
C ASN A 412 26.55 7.56 5.76
N MET A 413 26.57 8.75 6.34
CA MET A 413 26.92 10.00 5.64
C MET A 413 28.15 10.73 6.22
N PRO A 414 29.22 10.04 6.67
CA PRO A 414 30.30 10.64 7.48
C PRO A 414 31.26 11.55 6.71
N THR A 415 30.98 11.86 5.45
CA THR A 415 31.86 12.67 4.58
C THR A 415 31.06 13.57 3.63
N LEU A 416 29.78 13.83 3.92
CA LEU A 416 28.93 14.62 3.03
C LEU A 416 29.01 16.12 3.31
N THR A 417 29.48 16.49 4.50
CA THR A 417 29.62 17.85 5.01
C THR A 417 30.93 18.02 5.78
N VAL A 418 31.37 19.25 6.02
CA VAL A 418 32.61 19.58 6.76
C VAL A 418 32.49 19.18 8.23
N ASP A 419 31.26 19.06 8.72
CA ASP A 419 30.89 18.64 10.09
C ASP A 419 30.27 17.23 10.16
N SER A 420 30.26 16.45 9.06
CA SER A 420 29.62 15.12 9.13
C SER A 420 30.43 14.16 10.00
N ASP A 421 29.79 13.62 11.03
CA ASP A 421 30.38 12.64 11.93
C ASP A 421 30.05 11.18 11.56
N ALA A 422 30.73 10.23 12.20
CA ALA A 422 30.59 8.79 11.94
C ALA A 422 29.16 8.25 12.17
N ASN A 423 28.31 9.02 12.86
CA ASN A 423 26.96 8.64 13.26
C ASN A 423 25.87 9.05 12.25
N ASP A 424 26.15 10.02 11.38
CA ASP A 424 25.20 10.54 10.39
C ASP A 424 24.69 9.44 9.47
N PHE A 425 23.38 9.41 9.25
CA PHE A 425 22.80 8.44 8.33
C PHE A 425 21.55 8.93 7.62
N LEU A 426 21.33 8.40 6.42
CA LEU A 426 20.03 8.43 5.74
C LEU A 426 19.46 7.02 5.67
N ARG A 427 18.17 6.86 5.96
CA ARG A 427 17.44 5.60 5.85
C ARG A 427 16.23 5.73 4.94
N GLN A 428 16.30 5.09 3.77
CA GLN A 428 15.16 4.97 2.86
C GLN A 428 14.29 3.79 3.26
N ARG A 429 13.04 4.03 3.68
CA ARG A 429 12.15 2.93 4.10
C ARG A 429 11.22 2.47 2.98
N THR A 430 10.44 3.39 2.42
CA THR A 430 9.37 3.05 1.48
C THR A 430 9.27 4.01 0.30
N VAL A 431 8.80 3.48 -0.83
CA VAL A 431 8.34 4.26 -1.99
C VAL A 431 6.98 3.73 -2.41
N SER A 432 6.00 4.61 -2.56
CA SER A 432 4.66 4.25 -3.04
C SER A 432 4.32 5.04 -4.30
N VAL A 433 3.77 4.35 -5.30
CA VAL A 433 3.35 4.95 -6.57
C VAL A 433 1.93 4.50 -6.94
N VAL A 434 1.15 5.43 -7.49
CA VAL A 434 -0.09 5.12 -8.22
C VAL A 434 0.12 5.47 -9.67
N ARG A 435 -0.17 4.54 -10.57
CA ARG A 435 0.08 4.69 -12.00
C ARG A 435 -1.07 4.20 -12.87
N ILE A 436 -1.27 4.89 -13.98
CA ILE A 436 -2.09 4.44 -15.09
C ILE A 436 -1.17 3.95 -16.21
N GLY A 437 -1.59 2.92 -16.94
CA GLY A 437 -0.79 2.36 -18.02
C GLY A 437 -1.62 1.90 -19.20
N LEU A 438 -0.96 1.81 -20.36
CA LEU A 438 -1.50 1.29 -21.60
C LEU A 438 -0.61 0.15 -22.07
N ASN A 439 -1.20 -1.01 -22.35
CA ASN A 439 -0.51 -2.22 -22.79
C ASN A 439 -1.00 -2.66 -24.17
N TYR A 440 -0.08 -3.15 -24.99
CA TYR A 440 -0.31 -3.86 -26.23
C TYR A 440 -0.01 -5.35 -26.03
N HIS A 441 -0.94 -6.22 -26.42
CA HIS A 441 -0.87 -7.68 -26.30
C HIS A 441 -0.62 -8.31 -27.67
N PHE A 442 0.38 -9.19 -27.78
CA PHE A 442 0.86 -9.71 -29.06
C PHE A 442 0.08 -10.92 -29.58
N ASN A 443 -0.50 -11.74 -28.70
CA ASN A 443 -1.22 -12.95 -29.08
C ASN A 443 -2.61 -13.02 -28.44
N PRO A 444 -3.59 -12.20 -28.86
CA PRO A 444 -4.97 -12.39 -28.44
C PRO A 444 -5.52 -13.63 -29.18
N THR A 445 -5.27 -14.84 -28.67
CA THR A 445 -5.96 -16.01 -29.23
C THR A 445 -7.44 -15.82 -28.94
N ALA A 446 -8.24 -15.62 -29.99
CA ALA A 446 -9.69 -15.66 -29.91
C ALA A 446 -10.09 -16.95 -29.19
N GLY A 447 -10.92 -16.84 -28.15
CA GLY A 447 -11.40 -18.01 -27.43
C GLY A 447 -12.00 -18.99 -28.43
N VAL A 448 -11.36 -20.16 -28.59
CA VAL A 448 -11.94 -21.26 -29.34
C VAL A 448 -13.16 -21.70 -28.53
N ALA A 449 -14.35 -21.37 -29.03
CA ALA A 449 -15.57 -22.01 -28.59
C ALA A 449 -15.41 -23.52 -28.81
N ARG A 450 -15.16 -24.26 -27.74
CA ARG A 450 -15.30 -25.71 -27.77
C ARG A 450 -16.80 -25.97 -27.66
N TYR A 451 -17.40 -26.23 -28.83
CA TYR A 451 -18.77 -26.68 -29.02
C TYR A 451 -19.05 -27.99 -28.29
#